data_AF-A0AAT9HFC9-F1
#
_entry.id   AF-A0AAT9HFC9-F1
#
_cell.length_a   1.000
_cell.length_b   1.000
_cell.length_c   1.000
_cell.angle_alpha   90.00
_cell.angle_beta   90.00
_cell.angle_gamma   90.00
#
_symmetry.space_group_name_H-M   'P 1'
#
loop_
_entity.id
_entity.type
_entity.pdbx_description
1 polymer ?
#
loop_
_entity_poly.entity_id
_entity_poly.type
_entity_poly.pdbx_seq_one_letter_code
_entity_poly.pdbx_strand_id
1 'polypeptide(L)'
;MGPATDPIGDGTGFPTAGHLASYAGLAPATKSSGASIRGEHAPHRGNRLLKRVLFQAAFAAIGCKSDPSSRIYCDRQRARGRTHTQAILRLARQRVNVIHAMIRTGTLYEPRTPDDVGLAA
;
A
#
# COMPACT_ATOMS: atom_id res chain seq x y z
N MET A 1 -33.48 5.95 1.50
CA MET A 1 -32.14 5.77 0.90
C MET A 1 -31.15 6.45 1.84
N GLY A 2 -30.59 5.72 2.81
CA GLY A 2 -29.72 6.29 3.85
C GLY A 2 -28.38 6.73 3.26
N PRO A 3 -27.73 7.76 3.84
CA PRO A 3 -26.43 8.22 3.35
C PRO A 3 -25.44 7.06 3.38
N ALA A 4 -24.78 6.82 2.25
CA ALA A 4 -23.68 5.87 2.15
C ALA A 4 -22.67 6.22 3.24
N THR A 5 -22.50 5.32 4.21
CA THR A 5 -21.46 5.43 5.22
C THR A 5 -20.12 5.34 4.51
N ASP A 6 -19.49 6.48 4.24
CA ASP A 6 -18.14 6.52 3.69
C ASP A 6 -17.22 5.75 4.65
N PRO A 7 -16.71 4.56 4.27
CA PRO A 7 -16.04 3.68 5.20
C PRO A 7 -14.66 4.20 5.64
N ILE A 8 -14.24 5.38 5.15
CA ILE A 8 -12.93 6.00 5.39
C ILE A 8 -13.09 7.45 5.92
N GLY A 9 -14.24 8.09 5.72
CA GLY A 9 -14.39 9.54 5.92
C GLY A 9 -13.42 10.34 5.02
N ASP A 10 -12.96 11.48 5.51
CA ASP A 10 -11.92 12.33 4.89
C ASP A 10 -10.49 11.74 4.98
N GLY A 11 -10.33 10.57 5.61
CA GLY A 11 -9.04 9.92 5.80
C GLY A 11 -8.10 10.63 6.80
N THR A 12 -8.51 11.75 7.41
CA THR A 12 -7.70 12.50 8.38
C THR A 12 -7.73 11.85 9.76
N GLY A 13 -8.74 11.03 10.05
CA GLY A 13 -8.88 10.29 11.30
C GLY A 13 -7.80 9.23 11.58
N PHE A 14 -6.89 8.97 10.62
CA PHE A 14 -5.80 8.01 10.82
C PHE A 14 -4.50 8.71 11.27
N PRO A 15 -4.00 8.46 12.49
CA PRO A 15 -2.83 9.16 13.02
C PRO A 15 -1.54 8.84 12.25
N THR A 16 -1.46 7.65 11.65
CA THR A 16 -0.31 7.19 10.86
C THR A 16 -0.75 6.36 9.65
N ALA A 17 0.07 6.33 8.61
CA ALA A 17 -0.15 5.46 7.46
C ALA A 17 -0.19 3.96 7.82
N GLY A 18 0.44 3.57 8.94
CA GLY A 18 0.34 2.23 9.51
C GLY A 18 -1.06 1.88 10.01
N HIS A 19 -1.78 2.85 10.59
CA HIS A 19 -3.16 2.66 11.02
C HIS A 19 -4.09 2.51 9.81
N LEU A 20 -3.93 3.36 8.78
CA LEU A 20 -4.68 3.24 7.53
C LEU A 20 -4.42 1.89 6.83
N ALA A 21 -3.17 1.44 6.79
CA ALA A 21 -2.82 0.15 6.20
C ALA A 21 -3.35 -1.04 7.02
N SER A 22 -3.38 -0.93 8.34
CA SER A 22 -3.94 -1.98 9.21
C SER A 22 -5.45 -2.07 9.01
N TYR A 23 -6.14 -0.93 8.95
CA TYR A 23 -7.56 -0.85 8.61
C TYR A 23 -7.85 -1.45 7.22
N ALA A 24 -7.01 -1.17 6.23
CA ALA A 24 -7.10 -1.73 4.88
C ALA A 24 -6.67 -3.20 4.77
N GLY A 25 -6.19 -3.84 5.84
CA GLY A 25 -5.68 -5.22 5.81
C GLY A 25 -4.42 -5.41 4.96
N LEU A 26 -3.63 -4.33 4.80
CA LEU A 26 -2.36 -4.27 4.06
C LEU A 26 -1.13 -4.17 4.95
N ALA A 27 -1.30 -3.91 6.26
CA ALA A 27 -0.19 -3.93 7.20
C ALA A 27 0.46 -5.32 7.20
N PRO A 28 1.80 -5.41 7.26
CA PRO A 28 2.47 -6.69 7.48
C PRO A 28 1.96 -7.25 8.81
N ALA A 29 1.32 -8.42 8.77
CA ALA A 29 0.94 -9.11 9.99
C ALA A 29 2.22 -9.67 10.62
N THR A 30 2.96 -8.85 11.36
CA THR A 30 3.90 -9.35 12.35
C THR A 30 3.08 -9.93 13.48
N LYS A 31 2.95 -11.26 13.51
CA LYS A 31 2.55 -11.96 14.73
C LYS A 31 3.63 -11.70 15.78
N SER A 32 3.45 -10.67 16.60
CA SER A 32 4.16 -10.54 17.87
C SER A 32 3.41 -11.34 18.93
N SER A 33 3.42 -12.65 18.77
CA SER A 33 3.23 -13.60 19.86
C SER A 33 4.30 -14.67 19.63
N GLY A 34 5.18 -14.84 20.62
CA GLY A 34 6.47 -15.50 20.49
C GLY A 34 6.46 -16.81 19.70
N ALA A 35 7.57 -17.06 18.99
CA ALA A 35 7.86 -18.24 18.20
C ALA A 35 7.06 -18.42 16.90
N SER A 36 7.49 -17.76 15.81
CA SER A 36 7.77 -18.39 14.51
C SER A 36 7.84 -17.35 13.40
N ILE A 37 9.06 -17.11 12.92
CA ILE A 37 9.36 -16.31 11.72
C ILE A 37 9.11 -17.22 10.51
N ARG A 38 7.85 -17.37 10.06
CA ARG A 38 7.54 -17.98 8.75
C ARG A 38 6.09 -17.66 8.35
N GLY A 39 5.93 -16.75 7.41
CA GLY A 39 4.67 -16.48 6.73
C GLY A 39 4.16 -15.06 6.92
N GLU A 40 4.53 -14.15 6.01
CA GLU A 40 3.75 -12.92 5.77
C GLU A 40 2.39 -13.31 5.18
N HIS A 41 1.46 -13.75 6.03
CA HIS A 41 0.07 -13.91 5.65
C HIS A 41 -0.64 -12.58 5.83
N ALA A 42 -1.43 -12.20 4.82
CA ALA A 42 -2.18 -10.95 4.89
C ALA A 42 -3.21 -11.03 6.04
N PRO A 43 -3.32 -10.00 6.88
CA PRO A 43 -4.20 -10.04 8.05
C PRO A 43 -5.66 -10.28 7.63
N HIS A 44 -6.32 -11.23 8.33
CA HIS A 44 -7.74 -11.53 8.14
C HIS A 44 -8.68 -10.48 8.76
N ARG A 45 -8.15 -9.61 9.63
CA ARG A 45 -8.83 -8.46 10.21
C ARG A 45 -8.44 -7.20 9.43
N GLY A 46 -9.32 -6.75 8.54
CA GLY A 46 -9.16 -5.55 7.72
C GLY A 46 -10.31 -5.43 6.72
N ASN A 47 -10.61 -4.21 6.27
CA ASN A 47 -11.68 -3.96 5.32
C ASN A 47 -11.37 -4.66 3.97
N ARG A 48 -12.07 -5.77 3.71
CA ARG A 48 -11.83 -6.62 2.53
C ARG A 48 -12.11 -5.90 1.21
N LEU A 49 -13.09 -4.99 1.20
CA LEU A 49 -13.39 -4.17 0.04
C LEU A 49 -12.23 -3.22 -0.23
N LEU A 50 -11.78 -2.50 0.79
CA LEU A 50 -10.67 -1.56 0.68
C LEU A 50 -9.38 -2.26 0.22
N LYS A 51 -9.09 -3.44 0.75
CA LYS A 51 -7.96 -4.26 0.30
C LYS A 51 -8.04 -4.62 -1.18
N ARG A 52 -9.22 -5.04 -1.66
CA ARG A 52 -9.43 -5.39 -3.08
C ARG A 52 -9.27 -4.19 -3.99
N VAL A 53 -9.86 -3.04 -3.61
CA VAL A 53 -9.74 -1.79 -4.37
C VAL A 53 -8.27 -1.35 -4.45
N LEU A 54 -7.55 -1.37 -3.33
CA LEU A 54 -6.13 -1.00 -3.30
C LEU A 54 -5.24 -1.98 -4.08
N PHE A 55 -5.59 -3.27 -4.09
CA PHE A 55 -4.91 -4.26 -4.92
C PHE A 55 -5.13 -3.98 -6.41
N GLN A 56 -6.37 -3.70 -6.82
CA GLN A 56 -6.67 -3.36 -8.22
C GLN A 56 -6.02 -2.04 -8.65
N ALA A 57 -6.02 -1.02 -7.78
CA ALA A 57 -5.33 0.24 -8.04
C ALA A 57 -3.82 0.04 -8.21
N ALA A 58 -3.19 -0.75 -7.34
CA ALA A 58 -1.77 -1.09 -7.47
C ALA A 58 -1.48 -1.90 -8.75
N PHE A 59 -2.37 -2.81 -9.13
CA PHE A 59 -2.24 -3.57 -10.38
C PHE A 59 -2.33 -2.66 -11.62
N ALA A 60 -3.30 -1.76 -11.65
CA ALA A 60 -3.43 -0.77 -12.73
C ALA A 60 -2.22 0.16 -12.82
N ALA A 61 -1.64 0.56 -11.67
CA ALA A 61 -0.44 1.40 -11.63
C ALA A 61 0.78 0.75 -12.31
N ILE A 62 0.92 -0.59 -12.26
CA ILE A 62 2.01 -1.30 -12.96
C ILE A 62 1.90 -1.16 -14.49
N GLY A 63 0.68 -1.08 -15.02
CA GLY A 63 0.42 -0.90 -16.45
C GLY A 63 0.44 0.56 -16.91
N CYS A 64 0.50 1.52 -15.98
CA CYS A 64 0.43 2.94 -16.31
C CYS A 64 1.80 3.44 -16.82
N LYS A 65 1.83 3.97 -18.04
CA LYS A 65 3.05 4.54 -18.64
C LYS A 65 3.55 5.78 -17.90
N SER A 66 2.64 6.51 -17.25
CA SER A 66 2.96 7.74 -16.49
C SER A 66 3.68 7.46 -15.17
N ASP A 67 3.76 6.19 -14.73
CA ASP A 67 4.44 5.84 -13.48
C ASP A 67 5.30 4.56 -13.61
N PRO A 68 6.46 4.64 -14.30
CA PRO A 68 7.35 3.49 -14.50
C PRO A 68 7.91 2.92 -13.18
N SER A 69 7.95 3.73 -12.13
CA SER A 69 8.51 3.37 -10.82
C SER A 69 7.73 2.26 -10.12
N SER A 70 6.40 2.19 -10.29
CA SER A 70 5.57 1.09 -9.80
C SER A 70 6.01 -0.27 -10.35
N ARG A 71 6.28 -0.31 -11.65
CA ARG A 71 6.72 -1.53 -12.33
C ARG A 71 8.10 -1.95 -11.86
N ILE A 72 9.04 -1.01 -11.82
CA ILE A 72 10.41 -1.24 -11.32
C ILE A 72 10.38 -1.77 -9.89
N TYR A 73 9.52 -1.20 -9.03
CA TYR A 73 9.38 -1.68 -7.65
C TYR A 73 8.85 -3.13 -7.61
N CYS A 74 7.80 -3.45 -8.35
CA CYS A 74 7.28 -4.82 -8.43
C CYS A 74 8.33 -5.81 -8.96
N ASP A 75 9.10 -5.44 -9.98
CA ASP A 75 10.15 -6.27 -10.55
C ASP A 75 11.29 -6.51 -9.53
N ARG A 76 11.71 -5.46 -8.79
CA ARG A 76 12.65 -5.60 -7.66
C ARG A 76 12.12 -6.55 -6.58
N GLN A 77 10.83 -6.51 -6.28
CA GLN A 77 10.23 -7.42 -5.31
C GLN A 77 10.18 -8.86 -5.82
N ARG A 78 9.95 -9.08 -7.11
CA ARG A 78 10.03 -10.41 -7.73
C ARG A 78 11.46 -10.95 -7.73
N ALA A 79 12.46 -10.11 -8.02
CA ALA A 79 13.87 -10.48 -7.93
C ALA A 79 14.29 -10.92 -6.52
N ARG A 80 13.60 -10.42 -5.48
CA ARG A 80 13.76 -10.85 -4.08
C ARG A 80 13.00 -12.14 -3.73
N GLY A 81 12.54 -12.90 -4.72
CA GLY A 81 11.84 -14.19 -4.54
C GLY A 81 10.38 -14.06 -4.08
N ARG A 82 9.76 -12.88 -4.19
CA ARG A 82 8.36 -12.68 -3.80
C ARG A 82 7.42 -13.10 -4.91
N THR A 83 6.29 -13.72 -4.55
CA THR A 83 5.27 -14.06 -5.53
C THR A 83 4.64 -12.81 -6.14
N HIS A 84 4.03 -12.95 -7.32
CA HIS A 84 3.31 -11.87 -8.01
C HIS A 84 2.35 -11.12 -7.07
N THR A 85 1.51 -11.87 -6.36
CA THR A 85 0.52 -11.35 -5.43
C THR A 85 1.17 -10.62 -4.25
N GLN A 86 2.27 -11.14 -3.71
CA GLN A 86 3.02 -10.48 -2.64
C GLN A 86 3.67 -9.17 -3.10
N ALA A 87 4.18 -9.12 -4.33
CA ALA A 87 4.75 -7.90 -4.90
C ALA A 87 3.68 -6.80 -5.04
N ILE A 88 2.48 -7.14 -5.54
CA ILE A 88 1.37 -6.19 -5.66
C ILE A 88 0.86 -5.73 -4.29
N LEU A 89 0.73 -6.65 -3.32
CA LEU A 89 0.34 -6.29 -1.95
C LEU A 89 1.32 -5.31 -1.30
N ARG A 90 2.62 -5.49 -1.54
CA ARG A 90 3.66 -4.56 -1.07
C ARG A 90 3.59 -3.21 -1.77
N LEU A 91 3.30 -3.19 -3.07
CA LEU A 91 3.07 -1.95 -3.82
C LEU A 91 1.83 -1.22 -3.29
N ALA A 92 0.72 -1.93 -3.06
CA ALA A 92 -0.49 -1.36 -2.47
C ALA A 92 -0.20 -0.76 -1.07
N ARG A 93 0.60 -1.45 -0.24
CA ARG A 93 1.03 -0.92 1.07
C ARG A 93 1.84 0.36 0.95
N GLN A 94 2.74 0.44 -0.02
CA GLN A 94 3.51 1.65 -0.33
C GLN A 94 2.59 2.79 -0.79
N ARG A 95 1.59 2.50 -1.64
CA ARG A 95 0.60 3.48 -2.10
C ARG A 95 -0.22 4.05 -0.96
N VAL A 96 -0.60 3.24 0.02
CA VAL A 96 -1.29 3.73 1.22
C VAL A 96 -0.45 4.75 2.00
N ASN A 97 0.88 4.61 2.04
CA ASN A 97 1.73 5.63 2.67
C ASN A 97 1.67 6.95 1.90
N VAL A 98 1.73 6.89 0.57
CA VAL A 98 1.66 8.09 -0.28
C VAL A 98 0.30 8.77 -0.16
N ILE A 99 -0.80 8.01 -0.22
CA ILE A 99 -2.15 8.53 -0.04
C ILE A 99 -2.31 9.19 1.32
N HIS A 100 -1.84 8.56 2.41
CA HIS A 100 -1.89 9.15 3.74
C HIS A 100 -1.09 10.45 3.84
N ALA A 101 0.10 10.49 3.23
CA ALA A 101 0.90 11.71 3.18
C ALA A 101 0.15 12.82 2.42
N MET A 102 -0.37 12.53 1.21
CA MET A 102 -1.13 13.47 0.38
C MET A 102 -2.36 14.04 1.09
N ILE A 103 -3.13 13.19 1.79
CA ILE A 103 -4.30 13.63 2.57
C ILE A 103 -3.86 14.59 3.69
N ARG A 104 -2.71 14.33 4.33
CA ARG A 104 -2.22 15.15 5.44
C ARG A 104 -1.57 16.47 4.99
N THR A 105 -0.88 16.47 3.87
CA THR A 105 -0.18 17.65 3.33
C THR A 105 -1.05 18.45 2.36
N GLY A 106 -2.15 17.89 1.88
CA GLY A 106 -2.98 18.49 0.83
C GLY A 106 -2.29 18.54 -0.55
N THR A 107 -1.24 17.76 -0.76
CA THR A 107 -0.43 17.79 -1.98
C THR A 107 -0.90 16.75 -3.00
N LEU A 108 -0.74 17.07 -4.29
CA LEU A 108 -1.02 16.14 -5.37
C LEU A 108 0.04 15.04 -5.45
N TYR A 109 -0.31 13.93 -6.11
CA TYR A 109 0.61 12.84 -6.35
C TYR A 109 1.64 13.25 -7.38
N GLU A 110 2.92 13.21 -7.01
CA GLU A 110 4.03 13.33 -7.93
C GLU A 110 4.65 11.95 -8.18
N PRO A 111 4.78 11.52 -9.45
CA PRO A 111 5.43 10.26 -9.78
C PRO A 111 6.90 10.35 -9.39
N ARG A 112 7.33 9.47 -8.47
CA ARG A 112 8.75 9.36 -8.13
C ARG A 112 9.49 8.71 -9.29
N THR A 113 10.31 9.48 -9.99
CA THR A 113 11.28 8.95 -10.93
C THR A 113 12.39 8.19 -10.15
N PRO A 114 12.87 7.03 -10.65
CA PRO A 114 13.93 6.28 -9.98
C PRO A 114 15.25 7.06 -9.79
N ASP A 115 15.47 8.11 -10.58
CA ASP A 115 16.67 8.96 -10.53
C ASP A 115 16.75 9.81 -9.24
N ASP A 116 15.62 10.04 -8.55
CA ASP A 116 15.57 10.85 -7.32
C ASP A 116 16.04 10.09 -6.06
N VAL A 117 16.31 8.78 -6.17
CA VAL A 117 16.71 7.92 -5.04
C VAL A 117 18.25 7.90 -4.85
N GLY A 118 18.99 8.69 -5.65
CA GLY A 118 20.45 8.77 -5.61
C GLY A 118 21.06 9.76 -4.60
N LEU A 119 20.28 10.57 -3.87
CA LEU A 119 20.84 11.65 -3.04
C LEU A 119 20.38 11.71 -1.58
N ALA A 120 19.70 10.68 -1.06
CA ALA A 120 19.36 10.60 0.35
C ALA A 120 19.92 9.31 0.97
N ALA A 121 21.24 9.31 1.16
CA ALA A 121 21.97 8.44 2.08
C ALA A 121 22.39 9.28 3.29
#